data_AF-A0A2N1UQX2-F1
#
_entry.id   AF-A0A2N1UQX2-F1
#
_cell.length_a   1.000
_cell.length_b   1.000
_cell.length_c   1.000
_cell.angle_alpha   90.00
_cell.angle_beta   90.00
_cell.angle_gamma   90.00
#
_symmetry.space_group_name_H-M   'P 1'
#
loop_
_entity.id
_entity.type
_entity.pdbx_description
1 polymer ?
#
loop_
_entity_poly.entity_id
_entity_poly.type
_entity_poly.pdbx_seq_one_letter_code
_entity_poly.pdbx_strand_id
1 'polypeptide(L)'
;TETDGECVAIYPENDTAVPPVYPVDYPLVWMKMTHAGDRFDASFSQDGSTWKPYCSHQLKLASALLVGLGVTSHNPGETVTARFSNLVIG
;
A
#
# COMPACT_ATOMS: atom_id res chain seq x y z
N THR A 1 -9.46 6.36 -18.76
CA THR A 1 -10.14 5.13 -18.36
C THR A 1 -9.08 4.13 -18.02
N GLU A 2 -9.09 3.57 -16.80
CA GLU A 2 -8.31 2.36 -16.50
C GLU A 2 -8.81 1.27 -17.45
N THR A 3 -7.90 0.74 -18.26
CA THR A 3 -8.11 -0.48 -19.04
C THR A 3 -7.78 -1.69 -18.17
N ASP A 4 -8.35 -2.87 -18.45
CA ASP A 4 -8.09 -4.13 -17.72
C ASP A 4 -6.59 -4.54 -17.74
N GLY A 5 -5.79 -3.89 -16.90
CA GLY A 5 -4.37 -4.16 -16.68
C GLY A 5 -4.18 -5.17 -15.54
N GLU A 6 -2.96 -5.70 -15.42
CA GLU A 6 -2.61 -6.53 -14.27
C GLU A 6 -2.74 -5.72 -12.97
N CYS A 7 -3.63 -6.19 -12.09
CA CYS A 7 -3.79 -5.69 -10.74
C CYS A 7 -3.13 -6.66 -9.78
N VAL A 8 -2.08 -6.22 -9.08
CA VAL A 8 -1.40 -7.02 -8.06
C VAL A 8 -1.62 -6.39 -6.70
N ALA A 9 -2.23 -7.16 -5.80
CA ALA A 9 -2.25 -6.82 -4.39
C ALA A 9 -0.91 -7.21 -3.76
N ILE A 10 -0.36 -6.29 -2.97
CA ILE A 10 0.95 -6.41 -2.35
C ILE A 10 0.72 -6.85 -0.89
N TYR A 11 1.04 -8.13 -0.60
CA TYR A 11 0.86 -8.79 0.72
C TYR A 11 2.22 -9.12 1.35
N PRO A 12 2.30 -9.29 2.69
CA PRO A 12 3.56 -9.64 3.32
C PRO A 12 3.99 -11.05 2.88
N GLU A 13 5.30 -11.24 2.70
CA GLU A 13 5.86 -12.51 2.21
C GLU A 13 5.66 -13.69 3.19
N ASN A 14 5.37 -13.41 4.47
CA ASN A 14 5.16 -14.42 5.50
C ASN A 14 3.93 -14.10 6.36
N ASP A 15 2.76 -14.49 5.87
CA ASP A 15 1.49 -14.41 6.60
C ASP A 15 1.35 -15.49 7.69
N THR A 16 2.26 -16.47 7.72
CA THR A 16 2.30 -17.56 8.71
C THR A 16 3.13 -17.26 9.96
N ALA A 17 3.80 -16.10 10.02
CA ALA A 17 4.59 -15.71 11.19
C ALA A 17 3.72 -15.62 12.46
N VAL A 18 4.23 -16.08 13.61
CA VAL A 18 3.55 -16.01 14.91
C VAL A 18 4.42 -15.23 15.91
N PRO A 19 4.00 -14.05 16.38
CA PRO A 19 2.84 -13.29 15.93
C PRO A 19 3.08 -12.68 14.54
N PRO A 20 2.03 -12.51 13.72
CA PRO A 20 2.16 -11.89 12.42
C PRO A 20 2.52 -10.40 12.60
N VAL A 21 3.47 -9.93 11.80
CA VAL A 21 3.85 -8.52 11.79
C VAL A 21 2.94 -7.79 10.82
N TYR A 22 1.79 -7.33 11.32
CA TYR A 22 0.89 -6.50 10.54
C TYR A 22 1.21 -5.01 10.74
N PRO A 23 1.13 -4.20 9.67
CA PRO A 23 1.43 -2.77 9.73
C PRO A 23 0.29 -1.94 10.34
N VAL A 24 -0.82 -2.55 10.74
CA VAL A 24 -2.04 -1.84 11.14
C VAL A 24 -2.16 -1.79 12.65
N ASP A 25 -1.75 -0.66 13.21
CA ASP A 25 -1.89 -0.29 14.61
C ASP A 25 -2.48 1.13 14.70
N TYR A 26 -3.80 1.27 14.54
CA TYR A 26 -4.44 2.58 14.49
C TYR A 26 -4.29 3.34 15.83
N PRO A 27 -3.93 4.64 15.84
CA PRO A 27 -3.78 5.54 14.69
C PRO A 27 -2.35 5.61 14.11
N LEU A 28 -1.43 4.79 14.61
CA LEU A 28 -0.01 4.78 14.28
C LEU A 28 0.29 3.94 13.02
N VAL A 29 -0.31 4.33 11.90
CA VAL A 29 -0.14 3.60 10.63
C VAL A 29 0.35 4.54 9.54
N TRP A 30 1.60 4.34 9.13
CA TRP A 30 2.18 4.99 7.96
C TRP A 30 2.53 3.94 6.92
N MET A 31 2.23 4.24 5.67
CA MET A 31 2.58 3.43 4.51
C MET A 31 3.48 4.24 3.58
N LYS A 32 4.41 3.56 2.92
CA LYS A 32 5.28 4.13 1.89
C LYS A 32 5.49 3.12 0.79
N MET A 33 5.37 3.60 -0.44
CA MET A 33 5.68 2.87 -1.65
C MET A 33 6.79 3.60 -2.40
N THR A 34 7.83 2.87 -2.77
CA THR A 34 8.90 3.36 -3.64
C THR A 34 8.78 2.64 -4.98
N HIS A 35 8.85 3.39 -6.07
CA HIS A 35 8.82 2.86 -7.43
C HIS A 35 10.13 3.20 -8.14
N ALA A 36 10.86 2.19 -8.63
CA ALA A 36 12.12 2.35 -9.35
C ALA A 36 12.18 1.40 -10.56
N GLY A 37 12.04 1.93 -11.77
CA GLY A 37 11.96 1.09 -12.98
C GLY A 37 10.65 0.32 -13.00
N ASP A 38 10.70 -1.01 -12.95
CA ASP A 38 9.53 -1.89 -12.80
C ASP A 38 9.40 -2.44 -11.37
N ARG A 39 10.23 -1.97 -10.42
CA ARG A 39 10.26 -2.47 -9.03
C ARG A 39 9.42 -1.59 -8.12
N PHE A 40 8.53 -2.21 -7.36
CA PHE A 40 7.73 -1.60 -6.31
C PHE A 40 8.11 -2.17 -4.95
N ASP A 41 8.56 -1.30 -4.05
CA ASP A 41 8.90 -1.66 -2.67
C ASP A 41 7.90 -1.00 -1.71
N ALA A 42 7.19 -1.83 -0.94
CA ALA A 42 6.28 -1.38 0.09
C ALA A 42 6.95 -1.45 1.47
N SER A 43 6.73 -0.43 2.28
CA SER A 43 7.19 -0.35 3.67
C SER A 43 6.15 0.31 4.56
N PHE A 44 6.25 0.04 5.86
CA PHE A 44 5.35 0.60 6.86
C PHE A 44 6.12 1.13 8.05
N SER A 45 5.45 1.97 8.84
CA SER A 45 6.00 2.56 10.05
C SER A 45 4.90 2.79 11.09
N GLN A 46 5.28 2.76 12.37
CA GLN A 46 4.44 3.14 13.52
C GLN A 46 4.81 4.52 14.09
N ASP A 47 5.77 5.22 13.50
CA ASP A 47 6.20 6.55 13.95
C ASP A 47 6.42 7.55 12.79
N GLY A 48 6.25 7.10 11.54
CA GLY A 48 6.49 7.88 10.32
C GLY A 48 7.98 8.09 9.97
N SER A 49 8.90 7.56 10.75
CA SER A 49 10.35 7.80 10.65
C SER A 49 11.18 6.52 10.52
N THR A 50 10.84 5.47 11.28
CA THR A 50 11.43 4.15 11.27
C THR A 50 10.63 3.26 10.33
N TRP A 51 11.21 2.88 9.18
CA TRP A 51 10.53 2.12 8.14
C TRP A 51 10.94 0.65 8.15
N LYS A 52 9.95 -0.25 8.18
CA LYS A 52 10.14 -1.70 8.04
C LYS A 52 9.69 -2.12 6.65
N PRO A 53 10.46 -2.97 5.95
CA PRO A 53 10.03 -3.52 4.67
C PRO A 53 8.78 -4.36 4.88
N TYR A 54 7.83 -4.24 3.96
CA TYR A 54 6.62 -5.06 3.94
C TYR A 54 6.75 -6.18 2.91
N CYS A 55 7.13 -5.82 1.68
CA CYS A 55 7.32 -6.73 0.55
C CYS A 55 7.77 -5.94 -0.68
N SER A 56 8.11 -6.69 -1.73
CA SER A 56 8.64 -6.14 -2.96
C SER A 56 8.12 -6.88 -4.19
N HIS A 57 7.79 -6.17 -5.25
CA HIS A 57 7.22 -6.75 -6.46
C HIS A 57 7.80 -6.14 -7.73
N GLN A 58 7.78 -6.91 -8.82
CA GLN A 58 8.10 -6.41 -10.16
C GLN A 58 6.83 -6.35 -10.97
N LEU A 59 6.45 -5.16 -11.43
CA LEU A 59 5.29 -4.94 -12.26
C LEU A 59 5.64 -3.93 -13.34
N LYS A 60 5.48 -4.32 -14.60
CA LYS A 60 5.74 -3.42 -15.71
C LYS A 60 4.55 -2.52 -15.94
N LEU A 61 4.70 -1.23 -15.69
CA LEU A 61 3.66 -0.23 -15.93
C LEU A 61 4.06 0.76 -17.04
N ALA A 62 3.09 1.53 -17.53
CA ALA A 62 3.35 2.65 -18.41
C ALA A 62 4.17 3.73 -17.71
N SER A 63 4.90 4.55 -18.45
CA SER A 63 5.71 5.64 -17.88
C SER A 63 4.88 6.75 -17.24
N ALA A 64 3.64 6.94 -17.68
CA ALA A 64 2.69 7.86 -17.07
C ALA A 64 1.72 7.09 -16.18
N LEU A 65 1.76 7.39 -14.87
CA LEU A 65 0.96 6.74 -13.85
C LEU A 65 0.08 7.74 -13.12
N LEU A 66 -1.13 7.31 -12.76
CA LEU A 66 -1.92 7.96 -11.72
C LEU A 66 -1.56 7.31 -10.38
N VAL A 67 -1.31 8.15 -9.37
CA VAL A 67 -1.01 7.70 -8.01
C VAL A 67 -1.95 8.41 -7.05
N GLY A 68 -2.51 7.65 -6.11
CA GLY A 68 -3.49 8.18 -5.17
C GLY A 68 -3.87 7.15 -4.11
N LEU A 69 -4.77 7.59 -3.23
CA LEU A 69 -5.28 6.79 -2.13
C LEU A 69 -6.68 6.29 -2.48
N GLY A 70 -6.92 5.00 -2.28
CA GLY A 70 -8.22 4.37 -2.49
C GLY A 70 -8.83 3.88 -1.19
N VAL A 71 -10.15 3.98 -1.08
CA VAL A 71 -10.93 3.35 -0.01
C VAL A 71 -12.14 2.65 -0.63
N THR A 72 -12.43 1.44 -0.17
CA THR A 72 -13.63 0.69 -0.53
C THR A 72 -14.24 0.08 0.71
N SER A 73 -15.57 0.07 0.81
CA SER A 73 -16.28 -0.66 1.88
C SER A 73 -16.22 -2.17 1.66
N HIS A 74 -15.89 -2.60 0.43
CA HIS A 74 -15.99 -3.98 -0.04
C HIS A 74 -17.40 -4.60 0.15
N ASN A 75 -18.40 -3.76 0.43
CA ASN A 75 -19.78 -4.16 0.65
C ASN A 75 -20.69 -3.21 -0.15
N PRO A 76 -21.45 -3.72 -1.14
CA PRO A 76 -22.28 -2.87 -2.00
C PRO A 76 -23.42 -2.16 -1.26
N GLY A 77 -23.81 -2.64 -0.07
CA GLY A 77 -24.88 -2.05 0.75
C GLY A 77 -24.40 -1.02 1.78
N GLU A 78 -23.08 -0.85 1.94
CA GLU A 78 -22.50 -0.08 3.03
C GLU A 78 -21.51 0.98 2.51
N THR A 79 -21.39 2.07 3.27
CA THR A 79 -20.37 3.11 3.03
C THR A 79 -19.26 2.99 4.05
N VAL A 80 -18.08 3.49 3.70
CA VAL A 80 -16.92 3.56 4.61
C VAL A 80 -16.33 4.97 4.58
N THR A 81 -15.82 5.42 5.71
CA THR A 81 -15.05 6.67 5.82
C THR A 81 -13.61 6.34 6.17
N ALA A 82 -12.67 6.77 5.32
CA ALA A 82 -11.24 6.78 5.62
C ALA A 82 -10.75 8.22 5.77
N ARG A 83 -9.77 8.41 6.66
CA ARG A 83 -9.05 9.69 6.82
C ARG A 83 -7.59 9.45 6.50
N PHE A 84 -7.06 10.25 5.59
CA PHE A 84 -5.66 10.25 5.22
C PHE A 84 -5.04 11.60 5.60
N SER A 85 -3.85 11.57 6.17
CA SER A 85 -3.10 12.75 6.58
C SER A 85 -1.63 12.59 6.20
N ASN A 86 -0.93 13.72 6.01
CA ASN A 86 0.50 13.74 5.67
C ASN A 86 0.85 12.97 4.38
N LEU A 87 -0.02 13.06 3.36
CA LEU A 87 0.25 12.51 2.03
C LEU A 87 1.40 13.30 1.36
N VAL A 88 2.42 12.58 0.93
CA VAL A 88 3.53 13.11 0.13
C VAL A 88 3.67 12.26 -1.13
N ILE A 89 3.70 12.92 -2.28
CA ILE A 89 4.01 12.33 -3.59
C ILE A 89 5.17 13.16 -4.14
N GLY A 90 6.26 12.51 -4.55
CA GLY A 90 7.50 13.14 -5.01
C GLY A 90 7.86 12.73 -6.43
#